data_AF-A0ABC8RKA1-F1
#
_entry.id   AF-A0ABC8RKA1-F1
#
_cell.length_a   1.000
_cell.length_b   1.000
_cell.length_c   1.000
_cell.angle_alpha   90.00
_cell.angle_beta   90.00
_cell.angle_gamma   90.00
#
_symmetry.space_group_name_H-M   'P 1'
#
loop_
_entity.id
_entity.type
_entity.pdbx_description
1 polymer ?
#
loop_
_entity_poly.entity_id
_entity_poly.type
_entity_poly.pdbx_seq_one_letter_code
_entity_poly.pdbx_strand_id
1 'polypeptide(L)'
;MELDIGELKKMSTDYAVAKDEAIREASKVVDVQNIKHVTDNKRLIGDVVEKTSEDWNAQKEFFYQQIKYGQRPAEEPPKQGENENFEGQEREANQNFKEQGSNEKFEEQDDDGSFGKELEDELLSQLLTR
;
A
#
# COMPACT_ATOMS: atom_id res chain seq x y z
N MET A 1 15.73 2.19 12.58
CA MET A 1 14.84 1.27 13.32
C MET A 1 14.11 0.49 12.25
N GLU A 2 14.26 -0.83 12.23
CA GLU A 2 13.57 -1.71 11.29
C GLU A 2 12.36 -2.34 11.99
N LEU A 3 11.29 -2.61 11.24
CA LEU A 3 10.09 -3.25 11.76
C LEU A 3 10.27 -4.77 11.72
N ASP A 4 10.17 -5.43 12.88
CA ASP A 4 10.11 -6.90 12.93
C ASP A 4 8.68 -7.36 12.61
N ILE A 5 8.50 -7.92 11.42
CA ILE A 5 7.22 -8.43 10.94
C ILE A 5 6.76 -9.64 11.76
N GLY A 6 7.70 -10.48 12.22
CA GLY A 6 7.38 -11.65 13.04
C GLY A 6 6.87 -11.24 14.42
N GLU A 7 7.52 -10.27 15.05
CA GLU A 7 7.08 -9.71 16.32
C GLU A 7 5.71 -9.03 16.19
N LEU A 8 5.51 -8.22 15.14
CA LEU A 8 4.22 -7.58 14.87
C LEU A 8 3.10 -8.59 14.66
N LYS A 9 3.35 -9.66 13.91
CA LYS A 9 2.37 -10.72 13.64
C LYS A 9 1.97 -11.46 14.91
N LYS A 10 2.95 -11.76 15.77
CA LYS A 10 2.69 -12.35 17.08
C LYS A 10 1.84 -11.41 17.94
N MET A 11 2.24 -10.15 18.09
CA MET A 11 1.49 -9.16 18.89
C MET A 11 0.07 -8.95 18.35
N SER A 12 -0.11 -8.90 17.03
CA SER A 12 -1.42 -8.79 16.40
C SER A 12 -2.32 -9.99 16.71
N THR A 13 -1.75 -11.19 16.77
CA THR A 13 -2.49 -12.42 17.11
C THR A 13 -2.86 -12.44 18.59
N ASP A 14 -1.90 -12.15 19.46
CA ASP A 14 -2.10 -12.12 20.91
C ASP A 14 -3.16 -11.08 21.30
N TYR A 15 -3.14 -9.91 20.65
CA TYR A 15 -4.16 -8.87 20.85
C TYR A 15 -5.55 -9.32 20.41
N ALA A 16 -5.68 -9.99 19.26
CA ALA A 16 -6.96 -10.49 18.78
C ALA A 16 -7.58 -11.50 19.76
N VAL A 17 -6.78 -12.44 20.26
CA VAL A 17 -7.20 -13.41 21.29
C VAL A 17 -7.62 -12.70 22.58
N ALA A 18 -6.80 -11.78 23.09
CA ALA A 18 -7.09 -11.06 24.33
C ALA A 18 -8.37 -10.21 24.22
N LYS A 19 -8.59 -9.57 23.06
CA LYS A 19 -9.79 -8.80 22.75
C LYS A 19 -11.03 -9.71 22.79
N ASP A 20 -10.98 -10.84 22.11
CA ASP A 20 -12.11 -11.78 22.05
C ASP A 20 -12.45 -12.35 23.44
N GLU A 21 -11.43 -12.66 24.24
CA GLU A 21 -11.62 -13.08 25.63
C GLU A 21 -12.25 -11.99 26.50
N ALA A 22 -11.79 -10.75 26.38
CA ALA A 22 -12.34 -9.62 27.14
C ALA A 22 -13.81 -9.36 26.79
N ILE A 23 -14.17 -9.42 25.51
CA ILE A 23 -15.57 -9.26 25.06
C ILE A 23 -16.44 -10.38 25.59
N ARG A 24 -15.97 -11.63 25.53
CA ARG A 24 -16.68 -12.81 26.06
C ARG A 24 -16.90 -12.73 27.57
N GLU A 25 -15.94 -12.16 28.31
CA GLU A 25 -16.11 -11.96 29.75
C GLU A 25 -17.09 -10.82 30.05
N ALA A 26 -16.95 -9.69 29.35
CA ALA A 26 -17.85 -8.54 29.50
C ALA A 26 -19.31 -8.90 29.17
N SER A 27 -19.53 -9.74 28.14
CA SER A 27 -20.87 -10.16 27.73
C SER A 27 -21.67 -10.91 28.80
N LYS A 28 -21.00 -11.37 29.88
CA LYS A 28 -21.68 -11.98 31.03
C LYS A 28 -22.34 -10.96 31.95
N VAL A 29 -21.89 -9.72 31.93
CA VAL A 29 -22.28 -8.66 32.86
C VAL A 29 -23.00 -7.52 32.15
N VAL A 30 -22.63 -7.23 30.90
CA VAL A 30 -23.18 -6.14 30.09
C VAL A 30 -23.55 -6.62 28.70
N ASP A 31 -24.54 -5.99 28.09
CA ASP A 31 -24.87 -6.24 26.69
C ASP A 31 -23.78 -5.68 25.77
N VAL A 32 -23.27 -6.53 24.88
CA VAL A 32 -22.21 -6.22 23.92
C VAL A 32 -22.72 -6.14 22.47
N GLN A 33 -24.04 -6.25 22.22
CA GLN A 33 -24.57 -6.17 20.85
C GLN A 33 -24.18 -4.86 20.15
N ASN A 34 -24.14 -3.75 20.89
CA ASN A 34 -23.76 -2.44 20.34
C ASN A 34 -22.32 -2.39 19.83
N ILE A 35 -21.40 -3.23 20.32
CA ILE A 35 -19.99 -3.20 19.90
C ILE A 35 -19.65 -4.25 18.85
N LYS A 36 -20.61 -5.09 18.45
CA LYS A 36 -20.39 -6.25 17.57
C LYS A 36 -19.68 -5.90 16.26
N HIS A 37 -19.93 -4.71 15.72
CA HIS A 37 -19.27 -4.21 14.51
C HIS A 37 -17.78 -3.89 14.71
N VAL A 38 -17.34 -3.61 15.94
CA VAL A 38 -15.94 -3.34 16.30
C VAL A 38 -15.20 -4.61 16.71
N THR A 39 -15.93 -5.64 17.16
CA THR A 39 -15.33 -6.87 17.70
C THR A 39 -14.74 -7.78 16.64
N ASP A 40 -15.29 -7.75 15.42
CA ASP A 40 -14.90 -8.67 14.36
C ASP A 40 -13.47 -8.41 13.85
N ASN A 41 -12.57 -9.37 14.09
CA ASN A 41 -11.21 -9.36 13.57
C ASN A 41 -11.21 -9.90 12.13
N LYS A 42 -11.76 -9.14 11.17
CA LYS A 42 -11.86 -9.56 9.75
C LYS A 42 -10.48 -9.83 9.11
N ARG A 43 -9.45 -9.08 9.51
CA ARG A 43 -8.08 -9.22 9.00
C ARG A 43 -7.08 -8.72 10.06
N LEU A 44 -6.05 -9.51 10.33
CA LEU A 44 -4.98 -9.12 11.26
C LEU A 44 -3.96 -8.23 10.57
N ILE A 45 -3.51 -7.18 11.26
CA ILE A 45 -2.49 -6.27 10.71
C ILE A 45 -1.15 -6.98 10.47
N GLY A 46 -0.83 -7.98 11.29
CA GLY A 46 0.33 -8.84 11.11
C GLY A 46 0.37 -9.52 9.74
N ASP A 47 -0.75 -10.16 9.36
CA ASP A 47 -0.87 -10.86 8.08
C ASP A 47 -0.88 -9.89 6.89
N VAL A 48 -1.44 -8.69 7.08
CA VAL A 48 -1.42 -7.63 6.05
C VAL A 48 0.02 -7.24 5.73
N VAL A 49 0.79 -6.91 6.76
CA VAL A 49 2.16 -6.40 6.62
C VAL A 49 3.09 -7.48 6.09
N GLU A 50 2.93 -8.73 6.53
CA GLU A 50 3.67 -9.88 6.00
C GLU A 50 3.45 -10.03 4.49
N LYS A 51 2.18 -10.08 4.06
CA LYS A 51 1.85 -10.16 2.62
C LYS A 51 2.42 -8.98 1.83
N THR A 52 2.30 -7.76 2.36
CA THR A 52 2.87 -6.58 1.69
C THR A 52 4.39 -6.67 1.56
N SER A 53 5.09 -7.23 2.55
CA SER A 53 6.53 -7.45 2.47
C SER A 53 6.90 -8.50 1.42
N GLU A 54 6.14 -9.58 1.33
CA GLU A 54 6.31 -10.61 0.29
C GLU A 54 6.08 -10.04 -1.12
N ASP A 55 4.98 -9.31 -1.32
CA ASP A 55 4.65 -8.66 -2.60
C ASP A 55 5.75 -7.68 -3.02
N TRP A 56 6.25 -6.88 -2.07
CA TRP A 56 7.35 -5.94 -2.31
C TRP A 56 8.65 -6.65 -2.72
N ASN A 57 8.99 -7.74 -2.04
CA ASN A 57 10.17 -8.53 -2.39
C ASN A 57 10.03 -9.16 -3.78
N ALA A 58 8.85 -9.67 -4.14
CA ALA A 58 8.59 -10.20 -5.48
C ALA A 58 8.73 -9.13 -6.58
N GLN A 59 8.19 -7.93 -6.35
CA GLN A 59 8.34 -6.80 -7.28
C GLN A 59 9.81 -6.39 -7.46
N LYS A 60 10.57 -6.36 -6.37
CA LYS A 60 12.00 -6.03 -6.39
C LYS A 60 12.80 -7.07 -7.16
N GLU A 61 12.56 -8.36 -6.94
CA GLU A 61 13.23 -9.44 -7.67
C GLU A 61 12.89 -9.40 -9.17
N PHE A 62 11.63 -9.16 -9.52
CA PHE A 62 11.22 -8.98 -10.91
C PHE A 62 11.95 -7.79 -11.56
N PHE A 63 12.03 -6.66 -10.86
CA PHE A 63 12.76 -5.48 -11.34
C PHE A 63 14.25 -5.76 -11.57
N TYR A 64 14.91 -6.46 -10.64
CA TYR A 64 16.32 -6.84 -10.84
C TYR A 64 16.53 -7.78 -12.01
N GLN A 65 15.60 -8.70 -12.26
CA GLN A 65 15.64 -9.55 -13.45
C GLN A 65 15.52 -8.69 -14.72
N GLN A 66 14.55 -7.78 -14.78
CA GLN A 66 14.37 -6.88 -15.93
C GLN A 66 15.62 -6.06 -16.24
N ILE A 67 16.28 -5.48 -15.22
CA ILE A 67 17.53 -4.74 -15.43
C ILE A 67 18.66 -5.66 -15.88
N LYS A 68 18.79 -6.85 -15.28
CA LYS A 68 19.82 -7.83 -15.68
C LYS A 68 19.66 -8.28 -17.14
N TYR A 69 18.44 -8.42 -17.64
CA TYR A 69 18.17 -8.73 -19.04
C TYR A 69 18.25 -7.50 -19.97
N GLY A 70 18.10 -6.28 -19.43
CA GLY A 70 18.27 -5.02 -20.15
C GLY A 70 19.73 -4.56 -20.28
N GLN A 71 20.66 -5.14 -19.52
CA GLN A 71 22.09 -4.93 -19.71
C GLN A 71 22.59 -5.75 -20.90
N ARG A 72 22.64 -5.12 -22.09
CA ARG A 72 23.79 -5.41 -22.97
C ARG A 72 25.05 -5.18 -22.14
N PRO A 73 26.13 -5.96 -22.33
CA PRO A 73 27.40 -5.64 -21.71
C PRO A 73 27.74 -4.21 -22.15
N ALA A 74 27.64 -3.27 -21.22
CA ALA A 74 28.28 -1.99 -21.38
C ALA A 74 29.75 -2.33 -21.50
N GLU A 75 30.32 -2.07 -22.68
CA GLU A 75 31.76 -1.95 -22.84
C GLU A 75 32.29 -1.12 -21.67
N GLU A 76 33.43 -1.57 -21.14
CA GLU A 76 34.07 -1.12 -19.91
C GLU A 76 33.89 0.39 -19.64
N PRO A 77 33.66 0.79 -18.38
CA PRO A 77 33.48 2.21 -18.05
C PRO A 77 34.73 3.00 -18.52
N PRO A 78 34.57 4.06 -19.32
CA PRO A 78 35.69 4.94 -19.60
C PRO A 78 36.10 5.58 -18.27
N LYS A 79 37.40 5.47 -17.99
CA LYS A 79 38.06 6.06 -16.82
C LYS A 79 37.60 7.51 -16.67
N GLN A 80 37.17 7.86 -15.46
CA GLN A 80 36.87 9.23 -15.05
C GLN A 80 38.03 10.14 -15.46
N GLY A 81 37.79 10.93 -16.51
CA GLY A 81 38.58 12.06 -16.95
C GLY A 81 37.68 13.28 -16.91
N GLU A 82 38.16 14.31 -16.26
CA GLU A 82 37.44 15.53 -15.90
C GLU A 82 36.88 16.29 -17.13
N ASN A 83 35.70 16.89 -16.90
CA ASN A 83 35.18 18.11 -17.51
C ASN A 83 34.50 18.16 -18.91
N GLU A 84 33.36 18.85 -18.87
CA GLU A 84 32.71 19.73 -19.87
C GLU A 84 31.53 19.22 -20.73
N ASN A 85 30.33 19.72 -20.36
CA ASN A 85 29.14 20.08 -21.14
C ASN A 85 28.79 19.33 -22.44
N PHE A 86 27.61 18.68 -22.47
CA PHE A 86 26.62 18.94 -23.53
C PHE A 86 25.19 18.51 -23.15
N GLU A 87 24.23 19.34 -23.55
CA GLU A 87 22.79 19.30 -23.28
C GLU A 87 22.02 18.18 -24.00
N GLY A 88 20.90 17.75 -23.38
CA GLY A 88 19.63 17.48 -24.07
C GLY A 88 19.39 16.09 -24.68
N GLN A 89 18.53 15.29 -24.03
CA GLN A 89 17.40 14.64 -24.72
C GLN A 89 16.39 14.08 -23.70
N GLU A 90 15.26 14.77 -23.58
CA GLU A 90 14.03 14.22 -23.01
C GLU A 90 13.58 13.00 -23.82
N ARG A 91 13.23 11.91 -23.14
CA ARG A 91 12.41 10.85 -23.73
C ARG A 91 11.25 10.52 -22.80
N GLU A 92 10.08 10.80 -23.34
CA GLU A 92 8.74 10.65 -22.81
C GLU A 92 8.53 9.26 -22.19
N ALA A 93 8.20 9.24 -20.90
CA ALA A 93 7.67 8.07 -20.23
C ALA A 93 6.16 8.25 -20.05
N ASN A 94 5.35 7.61 -20.89
CA ASN A 94 3.98 7.30 -20.48
C ASN A 94 3.32 6.14 -21.24
N GLN A 95 2.51 5.41 -20.47
CA GLN A 95 1.35 4.59 -20.84
C GLN A 95 1.58 3.10 -21.15
N ASN A 96 1.34 2.25 -20.13
CA ASN A 96 0.08 1.50 -20.03
C ASN A 96 0.12 0.49 -18.86
N PHE A 97 -0.53 0.83 -17.74
CA PHE A 97 -1.04 -0.17 -16.80
C PHE A 97 -2.53 -0.37 -17.10
N LYS A 98 -2.88 -1.50 -17.70
CA LYS A 98 -4.27 -1.97 -17.74
C LYS A 98 -4.49 -2.83 -16.51
N GLU A 99 -5.26 -2.30 -15.56
CA GLU A 99 -5.88 -3.09 -14.52
C GLU A 99 -6.89 -4.06 -15.17
N GLN A 100 -6.62 -5.36 -15.05
CA GLN A 100 -7.65 -6.38 -15.16
C GLN A 100 -7.86 -6.96 -13.76
N GLY A 101 -8.63 -6.23 -12.95
CA GLY A 101 -9.19 -6.71 -11.71
C GLY A 101 -10.33 -7.68 -12.00
N SER A 102 -10.21 -8.89 -11.47
CA SER A 102 -11.25 -9.91 -11.48
C SER A 102 -12.44 -9.43 -10.66
N ASN A 103 -13.61 -9.60 -11.24
CA ASN A 103 -14.93 -9.27 -10.73
C ASN A 103 -15.28 -10.12 -9.48
N GLU A 104 -15.20 -9.54 -8.28
CA GLU A 104 -15.99 -9.99 -7.13
C GLU A 104 -16.76 -8.79 -6.55
N LYS A 105 -18.07 -8.89 -6.71
CA LYS A 105 -19.08 -7.87 -6.44
C LYS A 105 -19.29 -7.75 -4.93
N PHE A 106 -18.66 -6.77 -4.30
CA PHE A 106 -19.11 -6.23 -3.01
C PHE A 106 -20.02 -5.04 -3.31
N GLU A 107 -21.33 -5.22 -3.14
CA GLU A 107 -22.26 -4.10 -3.04
C GLU A 107 -22.25 -3.63 -1.58
N GLU A 108 -21.48 -2.58 -1.31
CA GLU A 108 -21.68 -1.73 -0.14
C GLU A 108 -21.86 -0.30 -0.68
N GLN A 109 -23.11 0.15 -0.63
CA GLN A 109 -23.47 1.54 -0.91
C GLN A 109 -22.92 2.38 0.23
N ASP A 110 -21.77 3.00 0.04
CA ASP A 110 -21.34 4.12 0.86
C ASP A 110 -21.00 5.29 -0.06
N ASP A 111 -21.66 6.42 0.23
CA ASP A 111 -21.62 7.70 -0.45
C ASP A 111 -20.27 8.42 -0.20
N ASP A 112 -19.15 7.77 -0.55
CA ASP A 112 -17.79 8.25 -0.28
C ASP A 112 -17.28 9.25 -1.33
N GLY A 113 -17.98 9.37 -2.46
CA GLY A 113 -17.63 10.24 -3.57
C GLY A 113 -17.97 11.72 -3.38
N SER A 114 -18.76 12.10 -2.36
CA SER A 114 -19.15 13.51 -2.15
C SER A 114 -18.01 14.36 -1.60
N PHE A 115 -17.29 13.84 -0.60
CA PHE A 115 -16.24 14.61 0.08
C PHE A 115 -15.05 14.92 -0.85
N GLY A 116 -14.66 13.96 -1.69
CA GLY A 116 -13.56 14.15 -2.64
C GLY A 116 -13.87 15.23 -3.69
N LYS A 117 -15.11 15.26 -4.20
CA LYS A 117 -15.53 16.25 -5.21
C LYS A 117 -15.66 17.65 -4.62
N GLU A 118 -16.22 17.77 -3.41
CA GLU A 118 -16.31 19.06 -2.71
C GLU A 118 -14.93 19.66 -2.44
N LEU A 119 -13.95 18.82 -2.06
CA LEU A 119 -12.59 19.26 -1.83
C LEU A 119 -11.90 19.71 -3.12
N GLU A 120 -12.11 19.00 -4.23
CA GLU A 120 -11.57 19.34 -5.54
C GLU A 120 -12.13 20.68 -6.06
N ASP A 121 -13.45 20.86 -5.98
CA ASP A 121 -14.12 22.09 -6.42
C ASP A 121 -13.70 23.33 -5.61
N GLU A 122 -13.48 23.18 -4.30
CA GLU A 122 -12.98 24.24 -3.42
C GLU A 122 -11.54 24.65 -3.79
N LEU A 123 -10.67 23.69 -4.06
CA LEU A 123 -9.28 23.95 -4.46
C LEU A 123 -9.19 24.62 -5.85
N LEU A 124 -10.04 24.21 -6.79
CA LEU A 124 -10.13 24.81 -8.12
C LEU A 124 -10.67 26.25 -8.07
N SER A 125 -11.63 26.51 -7.19
CA SER A 125 -12.20 27.85 -6.98
C SER A 125 -11.16 28.84 -6.44
N GLN A 126 -10.28 28.39 -5.52
CA GLN A 126 -9.20 29.22 -4.99
C GLN A 126 -8.11 29.51 -6.03
N LEU A 127 -7.86 28.59 -6.97
CA LEU A 127 -6.90 28.76 -8.07
C LEU A 127 -7.39 29.72 -9.15
N LEU A 128 -8.71 29.79 -9.40
CA LEU A 128 -9.31 30.64 -10.42
C LEU A 128 -9.57 32.08 -9.97
N THR A 129 -9.34 32.40 -8.69
CA THR A 129 -9.61 33.72 -8.10
C THR A 129 -8.32 34.55 -7.87
N ARG A 130 -7.22 34.22 -8.56
CA ARG A 130 -5.96 34.99 -8.51
C ARG A 130 -5.54 35.46 -9.89
#